data_AF-A0A4R0ETS4-F1
#
_entry.id   AF-A0A4R0ETS4-F1
#
_cell.length_a   1.000
_cell.length_b   1.000
_cell.length_c   1.000
_cell.angle_alpha   90.00
_cell.angle_beta   90.00
_cell.angle_gamma   90.00
#
_symmetry.space_group_name_H-M   'P 1'
#
loop_
_entity.id
_entity.type
_entity.pdbx_description
1 polymer ?
#
loop_
_entity_poly.entity_id
_entity_poly.type
_entity_poly.pdbx_seq_one_letter_code
_entity_poly.pdbx_strand_id
1 'polypeptide(L)'
;MSGSGGGGGTPIPDFQSCEDLTINVQLSSPKEAIVSKLTEGDILRIGFESNNITTVYAFYEDDIAGGIAAPVIGKLRECLRSGTKYQGRVLVVNQGQVRVKITAIKH
;
A
#
# COMPACT_ATOMS: atom_id res chain seq x y z
N MET A 1 -11.73 -44.95 -1.92
CA MET A 1 -10.48 -44.26 -1.55
C MET A 1 -10.85 -42.90 -1.02
N SER A 2 -10.52 -42.64 0.25
CA SER A 2 -10.73 -41.36 0.95
C SER A 2 -9.65 -40.36 0.55
N GLY A 3 -10.03 -39.08 0.42
CA GLY A 3 -9.07 -38.01 0.14
C GLY A 3 -9.72 -36.64 0.03
N SER A 4 -10.44 -36.22 1.08
CA SER A 4 -10.87 -34.83 1.27
C SER A 4 -9.63 -33.95 1.49
N GLY A 5 -9.18 -33.27 0.44
CA GLY A 5 -8.17 -32.22 0.52
C GLY A 5 -8.82 -30.88 0.85
N GLY A 6 -8.96 -30.58 2.14
CA GLY A 6 -9.41 -29.27 2.62
C GLY A 6 -8.37 -28.20 2.31
N GLY A 7 -8.59 -27.45 1.23
CA GLY A 7 -7.87 -26.21 0.96
C GLY A 7 -8.47 -25.07 1.75
N GLY A 8 -8.06 -24.91 3.01
CA GLY A 8 -8.36 -23.72 3.82
C GLY A 8 -7.54 -22.52 3.34
N GLY A 9 -7.81 -22.06 2.12
CA GLY A 9 -7.33 -20.75 1.67
C GLY A 9 -8.25 -19.70 2.28
N THR A 10 -7.72 -18.85 3.15
CA THR A 10 -8.41 -17.61 3.53
C THR A 10 -8.86 -16.90 2.25
N PRO A 11 -10.13 -16.48 2.12
CA PRO A 11 -10.56 -15.74 0.94
C PRO A 11 -9.74 -14.46 0.87
N ILE A 12 -8.78 -14.40 -0.05
CA ILE A 12 -8.17 -13.14 -0.43
C ILE A 12 -9.33 -12.34 -1.01
N PRO A 13 -9.62 -11.10 -0.55
CA PRO A 13 -10.69 -10.32 -1.12
C PRO A 13 -10.56 -10.31 -2.64
N ASP A 14 -11.61 -10.79 -3.29
CA ASP A 14 -11.71 -10.91 -4.73
C ASP A 14 -12.05 -9.52 -5.28
N PHE A 15 -11.01 -8.73 -5.54
CA PHE A 15 -11.16 -7.50 -6.30
C PHE A 15 -10.89 -7.83 -7.77
N GLN A 16 -11.85 -7.49 -8.62
CA GLN A 16 -11.89 -7.89 -10.01
C GLN A 16 -10.85 -7.15 -10.87
N SER A 17 -10.35 -6.00 -10.41
CA SER A 17 -9.47 -5.12 -11.17
C SER A 17 -8.49 -4.37 -10.26
N CYS A 18 -7.35 -3.93 -10.80
CA CYS A 18 -6.40 -3.09 -10.07
C CYS A 18 -7.02 -1.75 -9.65
N GLU A 19 -8.01 -1.29 -10.39
CA GLU A 19 -8.73 -0.04 -10.20
C GLU A 19 -9.68 -0.09 -8.99
N ASP A 20 -10.08 -1.29 -8.57
CA ASP A 20 -10.94 -1.51 -7.40
C ASP A 20 -10.15 -1.84 -6.13
N LEU A 21 -8.83 -1.98 -6.24
CA LEU A 21 -7.96 -2.29 -5.10
C LEU A 21 -7.93 -1.11 -4.12
N THR A 22 -8.55 -1.33 -2.95
CA THR A 22 -8.52 -0.41 -1.82
C THR A 22 -7.97 -1.12 -0.59
N ILE A 23 -6.95 -0.53 0.04
CA ILE A 23 -6.27 -1.15 1.19
C ILE A 23 -5.98 -0.08 2.23
N ASN A 24 -6.32 -0.35 3.49
CA ASN A 24 -5.87 0.46 4.62
C ASN A 24 -4.64 -0.21 5.23
N VAL A 25 -3.55 0.54 5.34
CA VAL A 25 -2.27 0.02 5.82
C VAL A 25 -1.63 0.99 6.79
N GLN A 26 -0.76 0.48 7.64
CA GLN A 26 0.16 1.29 8.42
C GLN A 26 1.51 1.31 7.72
N LEU A 27 2.15 2.49 7.66
CA LEU A 27 3.49 2.58 7.10
C LEU A 27 4.47 1.76 7.96
N SER A 28 5.29 0.97 7.28
CA SER A 28 6.39 0.21 7.85
C SER A 28 7.64 1.09 7.87
N SER A 29 8.32 1.14 9.02
CA SER A 29 9.49 2.00 9.24
C SER A 29 9.26 3.45 8.78
N PRO A 30 8.26 4.14 9.34
CA PRO A 30 7.93 5.51 8.98
C PRO A 30 9.12 6.44 9.30
N LYS A 31 9.54 7.26 8.34
CA LYS A 31 10.66 8.19 8.51
C LYS A 31 10.20 9.42 9.30
N GLU A 32 10.70 9.57 10.52
CA GLU A 32 10.28 10.62 11.45
C GLU A 32 10.32 12.04 10.85
N ALA A 33 11.37 12.36 10.08
CA ALA A 33 11.53 13.66 9.42
C ALA A 33 10.44 13.99 8.39
N ILE A 34 9.78 12.97 7.83
CA ILE A 34 8.65 13.13 6.91
C ILE A 34 7.34 13.06 7.67
N VAL A 35 7.21 12.12 8.60
CA VAL A 35 6.00 11.91 9.41
C VAL A 35 5.63 13.15 10.20
N SER A 36 6.62 13.90 10.71
CA SER A 36 6.39 15.18 11.42
C SER A 36 5.79 16.27 10.54
N LYS A 37 5.88 16.14 9.21
CA LYS A 37 5.28 17.05 8.22
C LYS A 37 3.91 16.59 7.75
N LEU A 38 3.56 15.32 7.95
CA LEU A 38 2.30 14.76 7.49
C LEU A 38 1.14 15.17 8.38
N THR A 39 0.03 15.46 7.74
CA THR A 39 -1.27 15.74 8.34
C THR A 39 -2.34 14.79 7.81
N GLU A 40 -3.43 14.65 8.56
CA GLU A 40 -4.57 13.87 8.10
C GLU A 40 -5.16 14.49 6.82
N GLY A 41 -5.38 13.65 5.80
CA GLY A 41 -5.86 14.07 4.49
C GLY A 41 -4.78 14.21 3.42
N ASP A 42 -3.50 14.27 3.80
CA ASP A 42 -2.39 14.38 2.85
C ASP A 42 -2.35 13.22 1.87
N ILE A 43 -1.89 13.51 0.64
CA ILE A 43 -1.81 12.54 -0.43
C ILE A 43 -0.36 12.11 -0.64
N LEU A 44 -0.13 10.82 -0.48
CA LEU A 44 1.14 10.16 -0.74
C LEU A 44 1.10 9.47 -2.10
N ARG A 45 2.18 9.58 -2.86
CA ARG A 45 2.37 8.77 -4.06
C ARG A 45 2.79 7.36 -3.64
N ILE A 46 2.18 6.34 -4.22
CA ILE A 46 2.54 4.94 -3.94
C ILE A 46 3.35 4.40 -5.12
N GLY A 47 4.48 3.76 -4.85
CA GLY A 47 5.30 3.20 -5.92
C GLY A 47 6.59 2.57 -5.45
N PHE A 48 7.52 2.42 -6.39
CA PHE A 48 8.85 1.87 -6.16
C PHE A 48 9.89 2.97 -6.07
N GLU A 49 10.98 2.68 -5.38
CA GLU A 49 12.21 3.45 -5.54
C GLU A 49 12.89 3.05 -6.85
N SER A 50 13.58 3.98 -7.52
CA SER A 50 14.22 3.75 -8.82
C SER A 50 15.16 2.53 -8.83
N ASN A 51 15.80 2.22 -7.70
CA ASN A 51 16.76 1.11 -7.57
C ASN A 51 16.17 -0.13 -6.88
N ASN A 52 14.94 -0.05 -6.36
CA ASN A 52 14.32 -1.14 -5.61
C ASN A 52 12.83 -1.30 -5.95
N ILE A 53 12.55 -2.26 -6.83
CA ILE A 53 11.18 -2.63 -7.24
C ILE A 53 10.55 -3.74 -6.37
N THR A 54 11.27 -4.24 -5.37
CA THR A 54 10.77 -5.31 -4.49
C THR A 54 9.88 -4.76 -3.38
N THR A 55 10.22 -3.56 -2.90
CA THR A 55 9.53 -2.90 -1.79
C THR A 55 8.68 -1.76 -2.33
N VAL A 56 7.41 -1.73 -1.92
CA VAL A 56 6.51 -0.62 -2.22
C VAL A 56 6.66 0.41 -1.13
N TYR A 57 6.80 1.68 -1.52
CA TYR A 57 6.95 2.81 -0.62
C TYR A 57 5.81 3.81 -0.80
N ALA A 58 5.50 4.52 0.28
CA ALA A 58 4.72 5.74 0.24
C ALA A 58 5.69 6.92 0.18
N PHE A 59 5.49 7.80 -0.79
CA PHE A 59 6.27 9.00 -1.02
C PHE A 59 5.44 10.22 -0.67
N TYR A 60 5.97 11.08 0.20
CA TYR A 60 5.46 12.43 0.38
C TYR A 60 6.31 13.34 -0.49
N GLU A 61 5.72 13.97 -1.49
CA GLU A 61 6.47 14.64 -2.57
C GLU A 61 7.43 13.64 -3.23
N ASP A 62 8.73 13.83 -3.06
CA ASP A 62 9.79 12.94 -3.57
C ASP A 62 10.52 12.15 -2.47
N ASP A 63 10.17 12.38 -1.20
CA ASP A 63 10.77 11.71 -0.06
C ASP A 63 9.99 10.46 0.36
N ILE A 64 10.72 9.39 0.67
CA ILE A 64 10.13 8.16 1.23
C ILE A 64 9.59 8.45 2.63
N ALA A 65 8.27 8.44 2.78
CA ALA A 65 7.59 8.54 4.07
C ALA A 65 7.68 7.22 4.86
N GLY A 66 7.69 6.08 4.16
CA GLY A 66 7.81 4.75 4.75
C GLY A 66 7.54 3.64 3.74
N GLY A 67 7.84 2.40 4.14
CA GLY A 67 7.48 1.21 3.38
C GLY A 67 6.00 0.85 3.55
N ILE A 68 5.45 0.09 2.61
CA ILE A 68 4.09 -0.44 2.69
C ILE A 68 4.15 -1.95 2.89
N ALA A 69 3.57 -2.41 4.00
CA ALA A 69 3.35 -3.82 4.27
C ALA A 69 1.85 -4.09 4.38
N ALA A 70 1.37 -5.06 3.62
CA ALA A 70 -0.02 -5.50 3.62
C ALA A 70 -0.11 -6.98 3.24
N PRO A 71 -1.13 -7.72 3.68
CA PRO A 71 -1.36 -9.10 3.23
C PRO A 71 -1.48 -9.22 1.71
N VAL A 72 -2.01 -8.19 1.04
CA VAL A 72 -2.20 -8.12 -0.41
C VAL A 72 -1.09 -7.36 -1.15
N ILE A 73 0.07 -7.15 -0.52
CA ILE A 73 1.18 -6.37 -1.11
C ILE A 73 1.68 -6.94 -2.44
N GLY A 74 1.62 -8.26 -2.61
CA GLY A 74 1.96 -8.92 -3.87
C GLY A 74 1.09 -8.45 -5.03
N LYS A 75 -0.23 -8.33 -4.82
CA LYS A 75 -1.16 -7.83 -5.84
C LYS A 75 -0.97 -6.34 -6.10
N LEU A 76 -0.78 -5.52 -5.05
CA LEU A 76 -0.47 -4.09 -5.22
C LEU A 76 0.80 -3.89 -6.05
N ARG A 77 1.84 -4.67 -5.78
CA ARG A 77 3.09 -4.65 -6.54
C ARG A 77 2.86 -4.98 -8.01
N GLU A 78 2.07 -6.01 -8.30
CA GLU A 78 1.75 -6.40 -9.68
C GLU A 78 0.98 -5.29 -10.41
N CYS A 79 -0.03 -4.70 -9.77
CA CYS A 79 -0.78 -3.60 -10.35
C CYS A 79 0.07 -2.34 -10.61
N LEU A 80 1.00 -2.02 -9.70
CA LEU A 80 1.95 -0.93 -9.93
C LEU A 80 2.86 -1.22 -11.14
N ARG A 81 3.29 -2.48 -11.30
CA ARG A 81 4.12 -2.92 -12.43
C ARG A 81 3.37 -2.96 -13.75
N SER A 82 2.07 -3.21 -13.74
CA SER A 82 1.22 -3.16 -14.93
C SER A 82 0.91 -1.72 -15.39
N GLY A 83 1.30 -0.71 -14.59
CA GLY A 83 1.13 0.70 -14.92
C GLY A 83 -0.03 1.39 -14.19
N THR A 84 -0.76 0.66 -13.34
CA THR A 84 -1.81 1.28 -12.50
C THR A 84 -1.18 2.19 -11.47
N LYS A 85 -1.63 3.44 -11.41
CA LYS A 85 -1.14 4.41 -10.42
C LYS A 85 -2.00 4.35 -9.17
N TYR A 86 -1.35 4.46 -8.01
CA TYR A 86 -2.01 4.47 -6.71
C TYR A 86 -1.61 5.70 -5.92
N GLN A 87 -2.56 6.18 -5.11
CA GLN A 87 -2.34 7.21 -4.11
C GLN A 87 -2.71 6.68 -2.73
N GLY A 88 -1.99 7.14 -1.71
CA GLY A 88 -2.26 6.86 -0.31
C GLY A 88 -2.76 8.12 0.39
N ARG A 89 -4.02 8.16 0.81
CA ARG A 89 -4.51 9.25 1.66
C ARG A 89 -4.15 8.96 3.11
N VAL A 90 -3.48 9.88 3.79
CA VAL A 90 -3.23 9.80 5.23
C VAL A 90 -4.56 9.85 5.97
N LEU A 91 -4.85 8.80 6.74
CA LEU A 91 -6.05 8.68 7.56
C LEU A 91 -5.82 9.17 8.98
N VAL A 92 -4.64 8.93 9.53
CA VAL A 92 -4.29 9.39 10.87
C VAL A 92 -2.77 9.33 11.06
N VAL A 93 -2.22 10.29 11.81
CA VAL A 93 -0.82 10.33 12.26
C VAL A 93 -0.81 10.34 13.79
N ASN A 94 -0.36 9.24 14.40
CA ASN A 94 -0.35 9.07 15.85
C ASN A 94 1.02 8.60 16.34
N GLN A 95 1.74 9.44 17.08
CA GLN A 95 3.01 9.09 17.75
C GLN A 95 4.01 8.37 16.82
N GLY A 96 4.21 8.90 15.61
CA GLY A 96 5.11 8.32 14.61
C GLY A 96 4.48 7.20 13.75
N GLN A 97 3.30 6.70 14.10
CA GLN A 97 2.55 5.75 13.27
C GLN A 97 1.67 6.50 12.29
N VAL A 98 1.75 6.13 11.01
CA VAL A 98 0.94 6.73 9.94
C VAL A 98 0.07 5.64 9.34
N ARG A 99 -1.24 5.83 9.39
CA ARG A 99 -2.19 4.99 8.65
C ARG A 99 -2.59 5.67 7.37
N VAL A 100 -2.61 4.91 6.29
CA VAL A 100 -2.92 5.41 4.95
C VAL A 100 -3.95 4.50 4.28
N LYS A 101 -4.86 5.11 3.54
CA LYS A 101 -5.78 4.43 2.64
C LYS A 101 -5.24 4.51 1.22
N ILE A 102 -4.85 3.37 0.68
CA ILE A 102 -4.34 3.23 -0.68
C ILE A 102 -5.51 2.93 -1.61
N THR A 103 -5.61 3.70 -2.70
CA THR A 103 -6.60 3.54 -3.77
C THR A 103 -5.97 3.82 -5.12
N ALA A 104 -6.45 3.17 -6.18
CA ALA A 104 -6.05 3.51 -7.54
C ALA A 104 -6.47 4.95 -7.91
N ILE A 105 -5.65 5.62 -8.73
CA ILE A 105 -5.97 6.92 -9.31
C ILE A 105 -6.79 6.66 -10.57
N LYS A 106 -8.08 7.04 -10.54
CA LYS A 106 -8.94 6.98 -11.71
C LYS A 106 -8.73 8.24 -12.54
N HIS A 107 -8.48 8.06 -13.84
CA HIS A 107 -8.38 9.14 -14.82
C HIS A 107 -9.76 9.68 -15.20
#